data_AF-A0AAQ0EM88-F1
#
_entry.id   AF-A0AAQ0EM88-F1
#
_cell.length_a   1.000
_cell.length_b   1.000
_cell.length_c   1.000
_cell.angle_alpha   90.00
_cell.angle_beta   90.00
_cell.angle_gamma   90.00
#
_symmetry.space_group_name_H-M   'P 1'
#
loop_
_entity.id
_entity.type
_entity.pdbx_description
1 polymer ?
#
loop_
_entity_poly.entity_id
_entity_poly.type
_entity_poly.pdbx_seq_one_letter_code
_entity_poly.pdbx_strand_id
1 'polypeptide(L)'
;MFYDWLTIEQDFGYQLPILSDVAYQRIHLESGEASALSQPTFQHKGSFCDVISISIRGSSLKVSGNPSRWGRLDNLFGLKSVDACVAVYNEILTSIGLPVFTKCTRLMPRQGKENESVSMVADGAYIREVHITSNRSVGKDNEDAYISGLSTLPYRNSVPRLHSNGKSVDWLSKKGNASLIYPTVYNKAHEITLHSLQKIKSKFGEGSKEYNYINKIIEYCSDNGIVRFEQKLKSRFLQKHNYLYWGLSDYSTLYELHNQFINLDKTLSVTAMDFDTISEHLISQGVVGNTRSANTTAMYAVQWMHGHSFDFNKKQVQTHRARLRKIGIDIAQRCNIAKFSPVIVRNKRDVVVSDCKIPDWYYKASHLKVA
;
A
#
# COMPACT_ATOMS: atom_id res chain seq x y z
N MET A 1 -8.25 7.37 -3.57
CA MET A 1 -6.82 7.12 -3.36
C MET A 1 -6.13 8.38 -2.87
N PHE A 2 -5.25 8.26 -1.89
CA PHE A 2 -4.32 9.28 -1.41
C PHE A 2 -2.95 8.63 -1.13
N TYR A 3 -1.94 9.45 -0.85
CA TYR A 3 -0.57 9.00 -0.62
C TYR A 3 -0.23 9.05 0.86
N ASP A 4 0.09 7.90 1.47
CA ASP A 4 0.40 7.83 2.90
C ASP A 4 1.91 7.93 3.20
N TRP A 5 2.76 7.52 2.28
CA TRP A 5 4.21 7.59 2.48
C TRP A 5 4.89 7.95 1.18
N LEU A 6 5.94 8.74 1.26
CA LEU A 6 6.80 9.07 0.14
C LEU A 6 8.26 9.01 0.56
N THR A 7 9.09 8.34 -0.24
CA THR A 7 10.54 8.48 -0.17
C THR A 7 11.02 9.08 -1.49
N ILE A 8 11.76 10.17 -1.41
CA ILE A 8 12.31 10.90 -2.55
C ILE A 8 13.79 11.17 -2.34
N GLU A 9 14.55 11.22 -3.42
CA GLU A 9 16.01 11.44 -3.40
C GLU A 9 16.43 12.30 -4.58
N GLN A 10 17.40 13.20 -4.39
CA GLN A 10 18.01 13.97 -5.49
C GLN A 10 19.49 14.17 -5.21
N ASP A 11 20.30 14.07 -6.26
CA ASP A 11 21.69 14.46 -6.25
C ASP A 11 21.80 15.89 -6.78
N PHE A 12 22.38 16.78 -5.97
CA PHE A 12 22.53 18.20 -6.31
C PHE A 12 23.88 18.53 -6.96
N GLY A 13 24.81 17.57 -7.03
CA GLY A 13 26.14 17.77 -7.62
C GLY A 13 27.11 18.63 -6.80
N TYR A 14 26.73 19.09 -5.61
CA TYR A 14 27.60 19.82 -4.68
C TYR A 14 27.39 19.33 -3.24
N GLN A 15 28.41 19.51 -2.39
CA GLN A 15 28.33 19.11 -0.98
C GLN A 15 27.21 19.86 -0.26
N LEU A 16 26.23 19.12 0.27
CA LEU A 16 25.10 19.68 0.99
C LEU A 16 25.47 20.07 2.43
N PRO A 17 24.74 21.04 3.03
CA PRO A 17 24.90 21.39 4.44
C PRO A 17 24.64 20.20 5.36
N ILE A 18 25.48 20.05 6.38
CA ILE A 18 25.31 19.04 7.43
C ILE A 18 24.37 19.63 8.49
N LEU A 19 23.42 18.82 8.96
CA LEU A 19 22.44 19.21 9.99
C LEU A 19 22.78 18.68 11.39
N SER A 20 23.59 17.63 11.45
CA SER A 20 23.96 16.91 12.67
C SER A 20 25.29 17.42 13.21
N ASP A 21 25.46 17.35 14.54
CA ASP A 21 26.73 17.65 15.22
C ASP A 21 27.83 16.62 14.88
N VAL A 22 27.43 15.46 14.35
CA VAL A 22 28.32 14.37 13.95
C VAL A 22 28.24 14.13 12.44
N ALA A 23 29.41 14.12 11.80
CA ALA A 23 29.61 13.68 10.43
C ALA A 23 30.77 12.67 10.38
N TYR A 24 30.75 11.81 9.37
CA TYR A 24 31.80 10.83 9.16
C TYR A 24 32.18 10.76 7.68
N GLN A 25 33.44 10.40 7.46
CA GLN A 25 34.04 10.22 6.16
C GLN A 25 34.67 8.84 6.11
N ARG A 26 34.45 8.09 5.03
CA ARG A 26 35.18 6.85 4.78
C ARG A 26 36.43 7.18 3.98
N ILE A 27 37.58 6.73 4.47
CA ILE A 27 38.87 6.87 3.81
C ILE A 27 39.25 5.48 3.30
N HIS A 28 39.51 5.38 2.00
CA HIS A 28 40.04 4.16 1.40
C HIS A 28 41.53 4.06 1.73
N LEU A 29 41.91 3.09 2.57
CA LEU A 29 43.28 2.99 3.08
C LEU A 29 44.33 2.72 2.00
N GLU A 30 43.95 2.01 0.93
CA GLU A 30 44.87 1.69 -0.18
C GLU A 30 45.12 2.89 -1.10
N SER A 31 44.09 3.68 -1.43
CA SER A 31 44.21 4.82 -2.35
C SER A 31 44.43 6.16 -1.65
N GLY A 32 44.17 6.26 -0.35
CA GLY A 32 44.14 7.52 0.40
C GLY A 32 42.93 8.40 0.08
N GLU A 33 42.05 7.99 -0.83
CA GLU A 33 40.89 8.79 -1.25
C GLU A 33 39.81 8.80 -0.17
N ALA A 34 39.30 10.00 0.10
CA ALA A 34 38.23 10.21 1.06
C ALA A 34 36.88 10.35 0.33
N SER A 35 35.88 9.60 0.79
CA SER A 35 34.50 9.71 0.32
C SER A 35 33.87 11.05 0.72
N ALA A 36 32.70 11.38 0.18
CA ALA A 36 31.98 12.59 0.60
C ALA A 36 31.50 12.52 2.06
N LEU A 37 31.39 13.68 2.70
CA LEU A 37 30.90 13.77 4.09
C LEU A 37 29.48 13.24 4.18
N SER A 38 29.26 12.35 5.15
CA SER A 38 27.97 11.75 5.45
C SER A 38 27.59 12.02 6.89
N GLN A 39 26.30 12.07 7.16
CA GLN A 39 25.78 12.20 8.53
C GLN A 39 24.78 11.09 8.85
N PRO A 40 24.56 10.81 10.15
CA PRO A 40 23.40 10.04 10.58
C PRO A 40 22.11 10.64 10.04
N THR A 41 21.08 9.80 9.86
CA THR A 41 19.76 10.28 9.42
C THR A 41 19.21 11.27 10.44
N PHE A 42 18.97 12.50 10.01
CA PHE A 42 18.34 13.53 10.80
C PHE A 42 16.83 13.26 10.88
N GLN A 43 16.28 13.27 12.10
CA GLN A 43 14.85 13.10 12.33
C GLN A 43 14.23 14.45 12.63
N HIS A 44 13.55 15.03 11.64
CA HIS A 44 12.79 16.24 11.82
C HIS A 44 11.41 15.91 12.42
N LYS A 45 11.16 16.39 13.64
CA LYS A 45 9.92 16.12 14.39
C LYS A 45 8.90 17.24 14.15
N GLY A 46 7.69 16.88 13.76
CA GLY A 46 6.56 17.81 13.64
C GLY A 46 5.90 18.09 15.00
N SER A 47 4.86 18.94 14.97
CA SER A 47 4.14 19.41 16.17
C SER A 47 3.50 18.29 16.99
N PHE A 48 3.04 17.22 16.32
CA PHE A 48 2.38 16.09 16.97
C PHE A 48 3.34 14.92 17.18
N CYS A 49 3.23 13.85 16.39
CA CYS A 49 4.14 12.69 16.49
C CYS A 49 4.73 12.34 15.13
N ASP A 50 4.68 13.27 14.19
CA ASP A 50 5.15 13.08 12.83
C ASP A 50 6.66 13.20 12.82
N VAL A 51 7.30 12.27 12.11
CA VAL A 51 8.75 12.28 11.94
C VAL A 51 9.02 12.09 10.47
N ILE A 52 9.79 13.02 9.91
CA ILE A 52 10.37 12.88 8.58
C ILE A 52 11.87 12.65 8.74
N SER A 53 12.34 11.62 8.07
CA SER A 53 13.73 11.21 8.04
C SER A 53 14.43 11.89 6.87
N ILE A 54 15.50 12.63 7.16
CA ILE A 54 16.32 13.34 6.19
C ILE A 54 17.73 12.76 6.25
N SER A 55 18.22 12.22 5.13
CA SER A 55 19.56 11.67 5.01
C SER A 55 20.34 12.47 3.98
N ILE A 56 21.54 12.91 4.37
CA ILE A 56 22.45 13.67 3.52
C ILE A 56 23.73 12.86 3.38
N ARG A 57 24.16 12.65 2.14
CA ARG A 57 25.39 11.92 1.79
C ARG A 57 26.09 12.65 0.66
N GLY A 58 27.08 13.47 1.00
CA GLY A 58 27.74 14.34 0.04
C GLY A 58 26.75 15.29 -0.62
N SER A 59 26.51 15.05 -1.90
CA SER A 59 25.55 15.79 -2.73
C SER A 59 24.14 15.20 -2.81
N SER A 60 23.93 14.00 -2.27
CA SER A 60 22.62 13.34 -2.28
C SER A 60 21.81 13.71 -1.04
N LEU A 61 20.59 14.21 -1.28
CA LEU A 61 19.55 14.42 -0.29
C LEU A 61 18.46 13.37 -0.45
N LYS A 62 18.10 12.72 0.64
CA LYS A 62 16.98 11.77 0.69
C LYS A 62 16.02 12.12 1.81
N VAL A 63 14.74 12.21 1.49
CA VAL A 63 13.66 12.47 2.44
C VAL A 63 12.68 11.29 2.43
N SER A 64 12.26 10.84 3.61
CA SER A 64 11.33 9.72 3.80
C SER A 64 10.39 9.98 4.97
N GLY A 65 9.09 9.79 4.76
CA GLY A 65 8.09 10.01 5.80
C GLY A 65 6.65 9.96 5.28
N ASN A 66 5.71 10.34 6.15
CA ASN A 66 4.30 10.50 5.82
C ASN A 66 3.97 11.98 5.62
N PRO A 67 3.88 12.48 4.37
CA PRO A 67 3.54 13.88 4.11
C PRO A 67 2.06 14.18 4.39
N SER A 68 1.17 13.19 4.30
CA SER A 68 -0.27 13.36 4.55
C SER A 68 -0.62 13.55 6.03
N ARG A 69 0.26 13.09 6.91
CA ARG A 69 0.15 13.23 8.37
C ARG A 69 0.88 14.46 8.88
N TRP A 70 1.81 15.03 8.12
CA TRP A 70 2.66 16.13 8.60
C TRP A 70 1.83 17.31 9.11
N GLY A 71 2.10 17.71 10.36
CA GLY A 71 1.39 18.81 11.01
C GLY A 71 -0.06 18.44 11.38
N ARG A 72 -0.36 17.15 11.54
CA ARG A 72 -1.69 16.61 11.87
C ARG A 72 -1.59 15.43 12.83
N LEU A 73 -2.66 15.15 13.56
CA LEU A 73 -2.71 14.01 14.49
C LEU A 73 -2.90 12.67 13.77
N ASP A 74 -3.56 12.70 12.62
CA ASP A 74 -3.99 11.53 11.87
C ASP A 74 -3.83 11.68 10.34
N ASN A 75 -3.92 10.53 9.67
CA ASN A 75 -3.87 10.38 8.22
C ASN A 75 -5.09 9.61 7.70
N LEU A 76 -6.27 9.79 8.32
CA LEU A 76 -7.50 9.14 7.84
C LEU A 76 -7.73 9.52 6.37
N PHE A 77 -7.57 10.80 6.05
CA PHE A 77 -7.52 11.32 4.69
C PHE A 77 -6.20 12.05 4.44
N GLY A 78 -5.70 11.98 3.20
CA GLY A 78 -4.39 12.51 2.84
C GLY A 78 -4.34 13.20 1.48
N LEU A 79 -3.12 13.54 1.07
CA LEU A 79 -2.79 14.23 -0.16
C LEU A 79 -3.03 13.33 -1.38
N LYS A 80 -3.63 13.88 -2.44
CA LYS A 80 -4.09 13.13 -3.63
C LYS A 80 -3.09 13.12 -4.79
N SER A 81 -1.95 13.80 -4.67
CA SER A 81 -0.95 13.90 -5.73
C SER A 81 0.47 13.82 -5.16
N VAL A 82 1.39 13.24 -5.92
CA VAL A 82 2.83 13.25 -5.60
C VAL A 82 3.35 14.69 -5.49
N ASP A 83 2.89 15.60 -6.36
CA ASP A 83 3.27 17.02 -6.32
C ASP A 83 2.97 17.67 -4.95
N ALA A 84 1.76 17.49 -4.42
CA ALA A 84 1.41 17.97 -3.08
C ALA A 84 2.28 17.33 -1.97
N CYS A 85 2.64 16.04 -2.10
CA CYS A 85 3.54 15.39 -1.15
C CYS A 85 4.94 15.99 -1.18
N VAL A 86 5.49 16.26 -2.37
CA VAL A 86 6.80 16.88 -2.52
C VAL A 86 6.79 18.34 -2.08
N ALA A 87 5.68 19.07 -2.28
CA ALA A 87 5.52 20.43 -1.77
C ALA A 87 5.69 20.49 -0.24
N VAL A 88 5.07 19.57 0.51
CA VAL A 88 5.26 19.46 1.97
C VAL A 88 6.72 19.21 2.33
N TYR A 89 7.41 18.34 1.60
CA TYR A 89 8.83 18.10 1.85
C TYR A 89 9.69 19.33 1.54
N ASN A 90 9.42 20.03 0.44
CA ASN A 90 10.15 21.24 0.07
C ASN A 90 9.93 22.38 1.08
N GLU A 91 8.73 22.51 1.66
CA GLU A 91 8.47 23.48 2.73
C GLU A 91 9.32 23.18 3.97
N ILE A 92 9.40 21.91 4.37
CA ILE A 92 10.24 21.47 5.50
C ILE A 92 11.71 21.74 5.20
N LEU A 93 12.20 21.34 4.03
CA LEU A 93 13.60 21.54 3.64
C LEU A 93 13.98 23.02 3.63
N THR A 94 13.09 23.89 3.11
CA THR A 94 13.28 25.34 3.14
C THR A 94 13.38 25.85 4.57
N SER A 95 12.52 25.38 5.47
CA SER A 95 12.51 25.82 6.88
C SER A 95 13.79 25.49 7.66
N ILE A 96 14.57 24.51 7.20
CA ILE A 96 15.83 24.08 7.81
C ILE A 96 17.06 24.44 6.95
N GLY A 97 16.90 25.28 5.93
CA GLY A 97 18.00 25.79 5.12
C GLY A 97 18.61 24.79 4.12
N LEU A 98 17.88 23.75 3.74
CA LEU A 98 18.30 22.78 2.73
C LEU A 98 17.73 23.10 1.34
N PRO A 99 18.39 22.66 0.25
CA PRO A 99 17.85 22.83 -1.10
C PRO A 99 16.59 21.98 -1.29
N VAL A 100 15.69 22.49 -2.14
CA VAL A 100 14.41 21.86 -2.45
C VAL A 100 14.53 20.89 -3.63
N PHE A 101 13.67 19.87 -3.66
CA PHE A 101 13.58 18.96 -4.78
C PHE A 101 13.04 19.65 -6.04
N THR A 102 13.58 19.30 -7.20
CA THR A 102 13.14 19.78 -8.52
C THR A 102 12.56 18.64 -9.36
N LYS A 103 11.60 18.97 -10.23
CA LYS A 103 11.06 18.03 -11.20
C LYS A 103 12.15 17.64 -12.21
N CYS A 104 12.22 16.36 -12.55
CA CYS A 104 12.96 15.88 -13.71
C CYS A 104 12.35 16.49 -14.97
N THR A 105 13.21 16.97 -15.88
CA THR A 105 12.81 17.50 -17.18
C THR A 105 13.38 16.68 -18.33
N ARG A 106 14.51 16.00 -18.12
CA ARG A 106 15.17 15.20 -19.15
C ARG A 106 15.75 13.91 -18.59
N LEU A 107 15.81 12.90 -19.46
CA LEU A 107 16.52 11.65 -19.22
C LEU A 107 17.78 11.63 -20.06
N MET A 108 18.90 11.24 -19.46
CA MET A 108 20.22 11.17 -20.07
C MET A 108 20.79 9.76 -19.86
N PRO A 109 21.47 9.18 -20.86
CA PRO A 109 22.20 7.94 -20.65
C PRO A 109 23.33 8.16 -19.65
N ARG A 110 23.41 7.30 -18.64
CA ARG A 110 24.52 7.25 -17.70
C ARG A 110 25.72 6.63 -18.41
N GLN A 111 26.89 7.23 -18.24
CA GLN A 111 28.14 6.62 -18.65
C GLN A 111 28.41 5.39 -17.76
N GLY A 112 28.25 4.20 -18.34
CA GLY A 112 28.51 2.91 -17.70
C GLY A 112 29.90 2.40 -18.02
N LYS A 113 30.32 1.32 -17.35
CA LYS A 113 31.52 0.58 -17.74
C LYS A 113 31.26 -0.18 -19.05
N GLU A 114 32.34 -0.51 -19.77
CA GLU A 114 32.27 -1.33 -20.98
C GLU A 114 31.50 -2.64 -20.68
N ASN A 115 30.51 -3.00 -21.51
CA ASN A 115 29.56 -4.12 -21.36
C ASN A 115 28.44 -3.99 -20.29
N GLU A 116 28.23 -2.82 -19.69
CA GLU A 116 27.09 -2.58 -18.81
C GLU A 116 25.86 -2.08 -19.59
N SER A 117 24.66 -2.57 -19.26
CA SER A 117 23.43 -2.07 -19.89
C SER A 117 23.26 -0.57 -19.62
N VAL A 118 22.98 0.22 -20.66
CA VAL A 118 22.76 1.67 -20.54
C VAL A 118 21.66 1.92 -19.50
N SER A 119 22.01 2.60 -18.42
CA SER A 119 21.05 3.06 -17.40
C SER A 119 20.74 4.53 -17.65
N MET A 120 19.52 4.97 -17.36
CA MET A 120 19.13 6.38 -17.51
C MET A 120 19.28 7.12 -16.18
N VAL A 121 19.77 8.36 -16.26
CA VAL A 121 19.79 9.34 -15.18
C VAL A 121 18.96 10.56 -15.58
N ALA A 122 18.54 11.34 -14.61
CA ALA A 122 17.65 12.49 -14.76
C ALA A 122 18.21 13.66 -13.95
N ASP A 123 17.80 14.87 -14.33
CA ASP A 123 18.26 16.15 -13.78
C ASP A 123 17.46 16.63 -12.56
N GLY A 124 16.59 15.78 -12.00
CA GLY A 124 15.72 16.11 -10.88
C GLY A 124 15.55 14.97 -9.89
N ALA A 125 14.46 15.03 -9.12
CA ALA A 125 14.24 14.14 -8.00
C ALA A 125 13.62 12.78 -8.37
N TYR A 126 14.05 11.77 -7.63
CA TYR A 126 13.74 10.37 -7.79
C TYR A 126 12.81 9.89 -6.70
N ILE A 127 11.62 9.40 -7.07
CA ILE A 127 10.74 8.69 -6.16
C ILE A 127 11.26 7.27 -5.94
N ARG A 128 11.55 6.93 -4.67
CA ARG A 128 12.09 5.63 -4.24
C ARG A 128 11.05 4.73 -3.59
N GLU A 129 10.02 5.29 -2.99
CA GLU A 129 8.93 4.52 -2.39
C GLU A 129 7.68 5.37 -2.29
N VAL A 130 6.51 4.77 -2.57
CA VAL A 130 5.21 5.43 -2.46
C VAL A 130 4.21 4.48 -1.83
N HIS A 131 3.43 4.93 -0.86
CA HIS A 131 2.29 4.14 -0.35
C HIS A 131 1.00 4.77 -0.85
N ILE A 132 0.21 4.01 -1.60
CA ILE A 132 -1.11 4.42 -2.09
C ILE A 132 -2.19 3.77 -1.24
N THR A 133 -3.17 4.58 -0.84
CA THR A 133 -4.11 4.21 0.20
C THR A 133 -5.54 4.68 -0.12
N SER A 134 -6.53 3.88 0.24
CA SER A 134 -7.96 4.25 0.26
C SER A 134 -8.66 3.61 1.45
N ASN A 135 -9.74 4.23 1.93
CA ASN A 135 -10.57 3.69 3.01
C ASN A 135 -11.93 3.27 2.44
N ARG A 136 -12.44 2.13 2.89
CA ARG A 136 -13.79 1.64 2.60
C ARG A 136 -14.56 1.55 3.92
N SER A 137 -15.84 1.90 3.85
CA SER A 137 -16.80 1.68 4.93
C SER A 137 -17.53 0.38 4.68
N VAL A 138 -17.53 -0.51 5.67
CA VAL A 138 -18.21 -1.81 5.60
C VAL A 138 -19.37 -1.92 6.62
N GLY A 139 -19.64 -0.83 7.34
CA GLY A 139 -20.61 -0.80 8.42
C GLY A 139 -20.03 -1.32 9.73
N LYS A 140 -20.58 -0.81 10.83
CA LYS A 140 -20.15 -1.13 12.20
C LYS A 140 -20.09 -2.64 12.44
N ASP A 141 -19.01 -3.08 13.08
CA ASP A 141 -18.74 -4.46 13.51
C ASP A 141 -18.58 -5.48 12.37
N ASN A 142 -18.45 -5.03 11.11
CA ASN A 142 -18.24 -5.91 9.95
C ASN A 142 -16.78 -5.97 9.48
N GLU A 143 -15.88 -5.13 10.02
CA GLU A 143 -14.51 -4.93 9.53
C GLU A 143 -13.70 -6.23 9.54
N ASP A 144 -13.73 -6.94 10.66
CA ASP A 144 -12.93 -8.15 10.85
C ASP A 144 -13.47 -9.31 9.99
N ALA A 145 -14.79 -9.43 9.89
CA ALA A 145 -15.44 -10.40 9.02
C ALA A 145 -15.11 -10.13 7.54
N TYR A 146 -15.15 -8.87 7.13
CA TYR A 146 -14.77 -8.43 5.79
C TYR A 146 -13.29 -8.71 5.49
N ILE A 147 -12.39 -8.39 6.41
CA ILE A 147 -10.94 -8.68 6.31
C ILE A 147 -10.68 -10.19 6.24
N SER A 148 -11.38 -10.98 7.05
CA SER A 148 -11.32 -12.44 7.02
C SER A 148 -11.77 -12.98 5.67
N GLY A 149 -12.86 -12.45 5.11
CA GLY A 149 -13.33 -12.74 3.76
C GLY A 149 -12.25 -12.47 2.73
N LEU A 150 -11.69 -11.25 2.72
CA LEU A 150 -10.60 -10.88 1.79
C LEU A 150 -9.39 -11.81 1.91
N SER A 151 -9.12 -12.37 3.10
CA SER A 151 -8.01 -13.31 3.32
C SER A 151 -8.16 -14.66 2.62
N THR A 152 -9.31 -14.92 2.00
CA THR A 152 -9.52 -16.11 1.15
C THR A 152 -9.06 -15.89 -0.29
N LEU A 153 -8.90 -14.62 -0.70
CA LEU A 153 -8.65 -14.26 -2.09
C LEU A 153 -7.16 -14.03 -2.35
N PRO A 154 -6.60 -14.58 -3.45
CA PRO A 154 -5.30 -14.17 -3.91
C PRO A 154 -5.33 -12.77 -4.52
N TYR A 155 -4.20 -12.08 -4.45
CA TYR A 155 -4.02 -10.81 -5.17
C TYR A 155 -2.78 -10.91 -6.05
N ARG A 156 -2.98 -10.80 -7.37
CA ARG A 156 -1.94 -11.02 -8.39
C ARG A 156 -1.25 -12.38 -8.17
N ASN A 157 0.07 -12.37 -7.99
CA ASN A 157 0.89 -13.56 -7.75
C ASN A 157 1.16 -13.81 -6.24
N SER A 158 0.48 -13.08 -5.36
CA SER A 158 0.67 -13.14 -3.92
C SER A 158 -0.45 -13.92 -3.23
N VAL A 159 -0.10 -14.57 -2.13
CA VAL A 159 -0.97 -15.38 -1.27
C VAL A 159 -1.37 -14.54 -0.06
N PRO A 160 -2.66 -14.53 0.33
CA PRO A 160 -3.11 -13.81 1.50
C PRO A 160 -2.58 -14.47 2.79
N ARG A 161 -2.25 -13.64 3.77
CA ARG A 161 -1.90 -14.05 5.12
C ARG A 161 -2.68 -13.17 6.10
N LEU A 162 -3.70 -13.77 6.71
CA LEU A 162 -4.43 -13.14 7.80
C LEU A 162 -3.54 -13.13 9.05
N HIS A 163 -3.44 -11.98 9.70
CA HIS A 163 -2.71 -11.85 10.96
C HIS A 163 -3.44 -12.61 12.08
N SER A 164 -2.70 -13.03 13.11
CA SER A 164 -3.24 -13.85 14.22
C SER A 164 -4.37 -13.16 14.99
N ASN A 165 -4.37 -11.83 15.05
CA ASN A 165 -5.43 -11.05 15.68
C ASN A 165 -6.69 -10.85 14.80
N GLY A 166 -6.67 -11.30 13.54
CA GLY A 166 -7.77 -11.14 12.60
C GLY A 166 -8.03 -9.70 12.12
N LYS A 167 -7.22 -8.72 12.55
CA LYS A 167 -7.45 -7.28 12.28
C LYS A 167 -6.80 -6.78 11.00
N SER A 168 -5.94 -7.58 10.38
CA SER A 168 -5.19 -7.23 9.18
C SER A 168 -4.93 -8.47 8.32
N VAL A 169 -4.87 -8.26 7.02
CA VAL A 169 -4.42 -9.24 6.03
C VAL A 169 -3.38 -8.59 5.12
N ASP A 170 -2.30 -9.32 4.83
CA ASP A 170 -1.30 -8.92 3.85
C ASP A 170 -1.15 -9.97 2.74
N TRP A 171 -0.59 -9.55 1.60
CA TRP A 171 -0.37 -10.43 0.46
C TRP A 171 1.11 -10.56 0.15
N LEU A 172 1.64 -11.76 0.33
CA LEU A 172 3.06 -12.05 0.19
C LEU A 172 3.32 -13.07 -0.91
N SER A 173 4.53 -13.08 -1.46
CA SER A 173 4.96 -14.21 -2.29
C SER A 173 4.94 -15.52 -1.49
N LYS A 174 4.98 -16.67 -2.18
CA LYS A 174 5.06 -17.99 -1.54
C LYS A 174 6.22 -18.13 -0.54
N LYS A 175 7.28 -17.32 -0.69
CA LYS A 175 8.45 -17.29 0.20
C LYS A 175 8.34 -16.24 1.32
N GLY A 176 7.18 -15.59 1.48
CA GLY A 176 6.96 -14.55 2.50
C GLY A 176 7.49 -13.16 2.14
N ASN A 177 7.94 -12.94 0.91
CA ASN A 177 8.54 -11.66 0.49
C ASN A 177 7.56 -10.76 -0.27
N ALA A 178 7.75 -9.45 -0.18
CA ALA A 178 7.03 -8.42 -0.95
C ALA A 178 7.99 -7.34 -1.50
N SER A 179 8.83 -7.72 -2.47
CA SER A 179 9.92 -6.88 -2.98
C SER A 179 9.47 -5.77 -3.94
N LEU A 180 8.30 -5.91 -4.56
CA LEU A 180 7.75 -4.95 -5.52
C LEU A 180 6.62 -4.14 -4.89
N ILE A 181 5.58 -4.84 -4.46
CA ILE A 181 4.39 -4.26 -3.83
C ILE A 181 4.13 -5.05 -2.56
N TYR A 182 3.87 -4.35 -1.46
CA TYR A 182 3.33 -4.92 -0.23
C TYR A 182 1.89 -4.42 -0.02
N PRO A 183 0.88 -5.19 -0.45
CA PRO A 183 -0.53 -4.89 -0.23
C PRO A 183 -0.97 -5.33 1.15
N THR A 184 -1.74 -4.49 1.83
CA THR A 184 -2.31 -4.74 3.15
C THR A 184 -3.70 -4.17 3.25
N VAL A 185 -4.58 -4.90 3.94
CA VAL A 185 -5.90 -4.41 4.34
C VAL A 185 -6.04 -4.55 5.85
N TYR A 186 -6.49 -3.52 6.55
CA TYR A 186 -6.59 -3.54 8.01
C TYR A 186 -7.73 -2.70 8.57
N ASN A 187 -8.17 -3.06 9.77
CA ASN A 187 -9.15 -2.32 10.56
C ASN A 187 -8.51 -1.02 11.06
N LYS A 188 -8.99 0.13 10.57
CA LYS A 188 -8.35 1.43 10.84
C LYS A 188 -8.59 1.91 12.27
N ALA A 189 -9.77 1.65 12.85
CA ALA A 189 -10.05 1.99 14.24
C ALA A 189 -9.06 1.29 15.18
N HIS A 190 -8.88 -0.02 14.99
CA HIS A 190 -7.93 -0.81 15.78
C HIS A 190 -6.48 -0.33 15.62
N GLU A 191 -6.05 -0.01 14.39
CA GLU A 191 -4.71 0.50 14.11
C GLU A 191 -4.43 1.83 14.83
N ILE A 192 -5.37 2.78 14.77
CA ILE A 192 -5.22 4.09 15.44
C ILE A 192 -5.15 3.91 16.96
N THR A 193 -6.02 3.08 17.53
CA THR A 193 -6.02 2.77 18.97
C THR A 193 -4.68 2.20 19.43
N LEU A 194 -4.10 1.28 18.66
CA LEU A 194 -2.87 0.60 19.04
C LEU A 194 -1.63 1.50 18.87
N HIS A 195 -1.53 2.23 17.74
CA HIS A 195 -0.29 2.94 17.39
C HIS A 195 -0.30 4.44 17.64
N SER A 196 -1.46 5.11 17.55
CA SER A 196 -1.55 6.57 17.64
C SER A 196 -2.09 7.03 19.00
N LEU A 197 -3.15 6.39 19.50
CA LEU A 197 -3.79 6.79 20.76
C LEU A 197 -2.82 6.74 21.94
N GLN A 198 -2.05 5.65 22.08
CA GLN A 198 -1.06 5.52 23.16
C GLN A 198 0.02 6.61 23.09
N LYS A 199 0.55 6.91 21.89
CA LYS A 199 1.56 7.95 21.72
C LYS A 199 1.03 9.34 22.08
N ILE A 200 -0.22 9.61 21.70
CA ILE A 200 -0.88 10.90 21.93
C ILE A 200 -1.25 11.03 23.41
N LYS A 201 -1.74 9.96 24.04
CA LYS A 201 -1.94 9.89 25.48
C LYS A 201 -0.66 10.20 26.25
N SER A 202 0.46 9.57 25.86
CA SER A 202 1.75 9.81 26.51
C SER A 202 2.31 11.22 26.27
N LYS A 203 2.07 11.82 25.09
CA LYS A 203 2.61 13.15 24.76
C LYS A 203 1.77 14.32 25.29
N PHE A 204 0.45 14.22 25.19
CA PHE A 204 -0.48 15.34 25.47
C PHE A 204 -1.39 15.10 26.67
N GLY A 205 -1.52 13.86 27.15
CA GLY A 205 -2.42 13.50 28.24
C GLY A 205 -3.84 13.18 27.80
N GLU A 206 -4.57 12.47 28.66
CA GLU A 206 -5.92 11.93 28.39
C GLU A 206 -7.02 13.02 28.35
N GLY A 207 -6.81 14.17 28.99
CA GLY A 207 -7.76 15.30 28.94
C GLY A 207 -7.52 16.27 27.78
N SER A 208 -6.54 16.01 26.90
CA SER A 208 -6.14 16.96 25.85
C SER A 208 -7.11 17.02 24.68
N LYS A 209 -7.11 18.15 23.96
CA LYS A 209 -7.92 18.32 22.74
C LYS A 209 -7.49 17.31 21.67
N GLU A 210 -6.20 17.02 21.60
CA GLU A 210 -5.57 16.07 20.69
C GLU A 210 -6.05 14.63 20.96
N TYR A 211 -6.08 14.22 22.23
CA TYR A 211 -6.56 12.92 22.63
C TYR A 211 -8.05 12.74 22.32
N ASN A 212 -8.87 13.74 22.66
CA ASN A 212 -10.31 13.74 22.35
C ASN A 212 -10.58 13.69 20.84
N TYR A 213 -9.80 14.44 20.04
CA TYR A 213 -9.92 14.41 18.59
C TYR A 213 -9.61 13.02 18.01
N ILE A 214 -8.58 12.34 18.51
CA ILE A 214 -8.24 10.99 18.05
C ILE A 214 -9.28 9.97 18.47
N ASN A 215 -9.84 10.06 19.68
CA ASN A 215 -10.97 9.23 20.08
C ASN A 215 -12.17 9.44 19.15
N LYS A 216 -12.49 10.70 18.80
CA LYS A 216 -13.55 11.02 17.84
C LYS A 216 -13.31 10.36 16.47
N ILE A 217 -12.05 10.27 16.03
CA ILE A 217 -11.68 9.54 14.80
C ILE A 217 -11.85 8.02 14.97
N ILE A 218 -11.45 7.46 16.11
CA ILE A 218 -11.61 6.03 16.40
C ILE A 218 -13.09 5.67 16.39
N GLU A 219 -13.93 6.45 17.07
CA GLU A 219 -15.40 6.30 17.08
C GLU A 219 -15.95 6.37 15.67
N TYR A 220 -15.59 7.40 14.90
CA TYR A 220 -15.99 7.51 13.50
C TYR A 220 -15.58 6.29 12.67
N CYS A 221 -14.36 5.80 12.86
CA CYS A 221 -13.87 4.62 12.14
C CYS A 221 -14.62 3.36 12.55
N SER A 222 -14.95 3.19 13.84
CA SER A 222 -15.68 2.05 14.36
C SER A 222 -17.14 2.07 13.90
N ASP A 223 -17.82 3.21 14.01
CA ASP A 223 -19.24 3.33 13.66
C ASP A 223 -19.51 3.15 12.16
N ASN A 224 -18.55 3.51 11.31
CA ASN A 224 -18.65 3.33 9.87
C ASN A 224 -18.00 2.02 9.38
N GLY A 225 -17.37 1.26 10.27
CA GLY A 225 -16.59 0.08 9.93
C GLY A 225 -15.50 0.37 8.90
N ILE A 226 -14.53 1.21 9.26
CA ILE A 226 -13.52 1.68 8.30
C ILE A 226 -12.37 0.67 8.17
N VAL A 227 -12.26 0.14 6.96
CA VAL A 227 -11.19 -0.76 6.53
C VAL A 227 -10.30 -0.03 5.53
N ARG A 228 -8.99 -0.04 5.78
CA ARG A 228 -8.00 0.64 4.93
C ARG A 228 -7.33 -0.33 3.99
N PHE A 229 -7.33 0.01 2.71
CA PHE A 229 -6.57 -0.64 1.65
C PHE A 229 -5.30 0.16 1.40
N GLU A 230 -4.13 -0.43 1.65
CA GLU A 230 -2.83 0.20 1.49
C GLU A 230 -1.92 -0.66 0.62
N GLN A 231 -1.18 -0.04 -0.29
CA GLN A 231 -0.17 -0.71 -1.11
C GLN A 231 1.14 0.06 -1.06
N LYS A 232 2.17 -0.58 -0.50
CA LYS A 232 3.53 -0.01 -0.46
C LYS A 232 4.27 -0.37 -1.73
N LEU A 233 4.42 0.59 -2.63
CA LEU A 233 5.14 0.48 -3.90
C LEU A 233 6.63 0.73 -3.66
N LYS A 234 7.43 -0.33 -3.72
CA LYS A 234 8.87 -0.28 -3.44
C LYS A 234 9.68 0.21 -4.64
N SER A 235 10.90 0.67 -4.40
CA SER A 235 11.79 1.23 -5.43
C SER A 235 11.95 0.35 -6.67
N ARG A 236 12.01 -0.98 -6.50
CA ARG A 236 12.12 -1.90 -7.63
C ARG A 236 10.87 -1.92 -8.51
N PHE A 237 9.68 -1.77 -7.91
CA PHE A 237 8.44 -1.63 -8.67
C PHE A 237 8.42 -0.32 -9.45
N LEU A 238 8.76 0.79 -8.79
CA LEU A 238 8.81 2.10 -9.43
C LEU A 238 9.84 2.13 -10.57
N GLN A 239 10.99 1.48 -10.40
CA GLN A 239 12.00 1.35 -11.43
C GLN A 239 11.52 0.53 -12.62
N LYS A 240 10.92 -0.65 -12.36
CA LYS A 240 10.42 -1.53 -13.42
C LYS A 240 9.35 -0.85 -14.31
N HIS A 241 8.59 0.06 -13.73
CA HIS A 241 7.48 0.74 -14.40
C HIS A 241 7.75 2.21 -14.72
N ASN A 242 9.00 2.70 -14.57
CA ASN A 242 9.40 4.09 -14.84
C ASN A 242 8.60 5.16 -14.07
N TYR A 243 8.15 4.86 -12.84
CA TYR A 243 7.45 5.79 -11.94
C TYR A 243 8.39 6.61 -11.03
N LEU A 244 9.70 6.46 -11.24
CA LEU A 244 10.71 7.04 -10.36
C LEU A 244 11.04 8.50 -10.68
N TYR A 245 10.76 9.02 -11.87
CA TYR A 245 11.21 10.34 -12.30
C TYR A 245 10.11 11.38 -12.01
N TRP A 246 10.17 12.02 -10.85
CA TRP A 246 9.16 13.01 -10.48
C TRP A 246 9.12 14.15 -11.51
N GLY A 247 7.96 14.43 -12.11
CA GLY A 247 7.81 15.41 -13.19
C GLY A 247 7.71 14.82 -14.60
N LEU A 248 8.28 13.63 -14.84
CA LEU A 248 8.16 12.89 -16.11
C LEU A 248 7.27 11.66 -16.00
N SER A 249 7.18 11.06 -14.81
CA SER A 249 6.38 9.86 -14.57
C SER A 249 4.88 10.15 -14.56
N ASP A 250 4.10 9.33 -15.28
CA ASP A 250 2.65 9.34 -15.20
C ASP A 250 2.14 8.44 -14.06
N TYR A 251 1.56 9.06 -13.03
CA TYR A 251 1.00 8.38 -11.87
C TYR A 251 -0.47 7.96 -12.04
N SER A 252 -1.13 8.28 -13.17
CA SER A 252 -2.53 7.92 -13.43
C SER A 252 -2.76 6.40 -13.35
N THR A 253 -1.82 5.63 -13.90
CA THR A 253 -1.83 4.16 -13.89
C THR A 253 -1.77 3.53 -12.49
N LEU A 254 -1.33 4.29 -11.47
CA LEU A 254 -1.39 3.83 -10.08
C LEU A 254 -2.84 3.75 -9.57
N TYR A 255 -3.75 4.58 -10.08
CA TYR A 255 -5.17 4.49 -9.76
C TYR A 255 -5.78 3.19 -10.27
N GLU A 256 -5.41 2.76 -11.48
CA GLU A 256 -5.88 1.49 -12.05
C GLU A 256 -5.38 0.30 -11.22
N LEU A 257 -4.09 0.30 -10.88
CA LEU A 257 -3.47 -0.71 -10.01
C LEU A 257 -4.19 -0.78 -8.65
N HIS A 258 -4.50 0.37 -8.06
CA HIS A 258 -5.16 0.44 -6.77
C HIS A 258 -6.63 0.03 -6.83
N ASN A 259 -7.34 0.43 -7.88
CA ASN A 259 -8.73 0.04 -8.11
C ASN A 259 -8.88 -1.48 -8.26
N GLN A 260 -7.92 -2.17 -8.90
CA GLN A 260 -7.91 -3.64 -8.93
C GLN A 260 -7.82 -4.25 -7.53
N PHE A 261 -7.10 -3.60 -6.61
CA PHE A 261 -6.95 -4.06 -5.24
C PHE A 261 -8.18 -3.77 -4.36
N ILE A 262 -8.76 -2.57 -4.48
CA ILE A 262 -9.97 -2.20 -3.74
C ILE A 262 -11.15 -3.10 -4.12
N ASN A 263 -11.25 -3.47 -5.40
CA ASN A 263 -12.34 -4.30 -5.93
C ASN A 263 -12.14 -5.81 -5.71
N LEU A 264 -11.22 -6.22 -4.83
CA LEU A 264 -11.06 -7.64 -4.47
C LEU A 264 -12.36 -8.22 -3.89
N ASP A 265 -13.10 -7.43 -3.11
CA ASP A 265 -14.38 -7.79 -2.52
C ASP A 265 -15.47 -8.16 -3.53
N LYS A 266 -15.43 -7.58 -4.74
CA LYS A 266 -16.34 -7.96 -5.83
C LYS A 266 -16.17 -9.41 -6.27
N THR A 267 -15.04 -10.04 -5.92
CA THR A 267 -14.84 -11.48 -6.11
C THR A 267 -15.32 -12.33 -4.92
N LEU A 268 -15.61 -11.73 -3.75
CA LEU A 268 -16.20 -12.44 -2.58
C LEU A 268 -17.69 -12.70 -2.73
N SER A 269 -18.44 -11.80 -3.39
CA SER A 269 -19.86 -12.02 -3.71
C SER A 269 -20.07 -13.30 -4.53
N VAL A 270 -18.99 -13.84 -5.08
CA VAL A 270 -18.93 -15.06 -5.86
C VAL A 270 -18.79 -16.34 -5.01
N THR A 271 -18.34 -16.22 -3.77
CA THR A 271 -18.08 -17.37 -2.88
C THR A 271 -19.24 -17.76 -1.98
N ALA A 272 -20.29 -16.93 -1.86
CA ALA A 272 -21.52 -17.25 -1.12
C ALA A 272 -22.55 -17.96 -2.01
N MET A 273 -22.08 -18.80 -2.93
CA MET A 273 -22.87 -19.32 -4.03
C MET A 273 -23.11 -20.81 -3.83
N ASP A 274 -24.38 -21.17 -3.67
CA ASP A 274 -24.87 -22.55 -3.62
C ASP A 274 -24.30 -23.38 -4.78
N PHE A 275 -24.19 -24.69 -4.56
CA PHE A 275 -23.60 -25.70 -5.45
C PHE A 275 -23.99 -25.56 -6.94
N ASP A 276 -25.16 -25.02 -7.24
CA ASP A 276 -25.74 -24.90 -8.58
C ASP A 276 -25.15 -23.75 -9.43
N THR A 277 -24.26 -22.91 -8.89
CA THR A 277 -23.99 -21.57 -9.46
C THR A 277 -22.56 -21.29 -9.95
N ILE A 278 -21.54 -22.12 -9.66
CA ILE A 278 -20.15 -21.83 -10.12
C ILE A 278 -20.07 -21.80 -11.65
N SER A 279 -20.76 -22.72 -12.33
CA SER A 279 -20.83 -22.78 -13.78
C SER A 279 -21.58 -21.56 -14.36
N GLU A 280 -22.75 -21.23 -13.82
CA GLU A 280 -23.53 -20.05 -14.22
C GLU A 280 -22.74 -18.76 -14.00
N HIS A 281 -22.01 -18.68 -12.89
CA HIS A 281 -21.22 -17.51 -12.56
C HIS A 281 -20.04 -17.32 -13.52
N LEU A 282 -19.34 -18.41 -13.87
CA LEU A 282 -18.29 -18.38 -14.90
C LEU A 282 -18.80 -17.88 -16.26
N ILE A 283 -20.05 -18.20 -16.60
CA ILE A 283 -20.72 -17.72 -17.83
C ILE A 283 -21.10 -16.24 -17.68
N SER A 284 -21.74 -15.86 -16.56
CA SER A 284 -22.20 -14.48 -16.30
C SER A 284 -21.07 -13.45 -16.29
N GLN A 285 -19.89 -13.84 -15.78
CA GLN A 285 -18.69 -13.00 -15.74
C GLN A 285 -17.89 -13.04 -17.06
N GLY A 286 -18.39 -13.71 -18.10
CA GLY A 286 -17.69 -13.85 -19.38
C GLY A 286 -16.34 -14.58 -19.28
N VAL A 287 -16.12 -15.38 -18.22
CA VAL A 287 -14.87 -16.10 -18.00
C VAL A 287 -14.73 -17.27 -18.98
N VAL A 288 -15.86 -17.89 -19.34
CA VAL A 288 -15.95 -18.97 -20.32
C VAL A 288 -17.14 -18.73 -21.26
N GLY A 289 -17.01 -19.13 -22.53
CA GLY A 289 -18.03 -18.86 -23.55
C GLY A 289 -19.11 -19.93 -23.71
N ASN A 290 -19.05 -21.06 -22.98
CA ASN A 290 -20.06 -22.12 -23.09
C ASN A 290 -20.22 -22.92 -21.81
N THR A 291 -21.41 -23.52 -21.66
CA THR A 291 -21.83 -24.30 -20.48
C THR A 291 -20.93 -25.49 -20.21
N ARG A 292 -20.45 -26.17 -21.26
CA ARG A 292 -19.55 -27.31 -21.12
C ARG A 292 -18.26 -26.91 -20.40
N SER A 293 -17.62 -25.84 -20.83
CA SER A 293 -16.37 -25.34 -20.24
C SER A 293 -16.58 -24.82 -18.83
N ALA A 294 -17.74 -24.22 -18.56
CA ALA A 294 -18.16 -23.79 -17.24
C ALA A 294 -18.28 -24.98 -16.26
N ASN A 295 -19.03 -26.02 -16.65
CA ASN A 295 -19.23 -27.22 -15.85
C ASN A 295 -17.91 -27.97 -15.60
N THR A 296 -17.05 -28.09 -16.62
CA THR A 296 -15.72 -28.69 -16.42
C THR A 296 -14.90 -27.89 -15.41
N THR A 297 -14.89 -26.56 -15.52
CA THR A 297 -14.13 -25.70 -14.59
C THR A 297 -14.71 -25.76 -13.18
N ALA A 298 -16.04 -25.80 -13.04
CA ALA A 298 -16.73 -25.97 -11.76
C ALA A 298 -16.38 -27.32 -11.10
N MET A 299 -16.26 -28.40 -11.87
CA MET A 299 -15.86 -29.71 -11.33
C MET A 299 -14.46 -29.71 -10.70
N TYR A 300 -13.51 -28.91 -11.23
CA TYR A 300 -12.20 -28.75 -10.57
C TYR A 300 -12.34 -28.07 -9.19
N ALA A 301 -13.24 -27.11 -9.05
CA ALA A 301 -13.52 -26.49 -7.75
C ALA A 301 -14.19 -27.47 -6.78
N VAL A 302 -15.14 -28.29 -7.25
CA VAL A 302 -15.80 -29.33 -6.44
C VAL A 302 -14.80 -30.39 -5.96
N GLN A 303 -13.98 -30.91 -6.87
CA GLN A 303 -12.92 -31.87 -6.51
C GLN A 303 -11.95 -31.27 -5.49
N TRP A 304 -11.54 -30.00 -5.68
CA TRP A 304 -10.73 -29.29 -4.70
C TRP A 304 -11.41 -29.19 -3.32
N MET A 305 -12.71 -28.88 -3.28
CA MET A 305 -13.48 -28.79 -2.04
C MET A 305 -13.53 -30.12 -1.28
N HIS A 306 -13.64 -31.24 -2.00
CA HIS A 306 -13.57 -32.60 -1.44
C HIS A 306 -12.15 -33.05 -1.10
N GLY A 307 -11.15 -32.17 -1.18
CA GLY A 307 -9.78 -32.45 -0.77
C GLY A 307 -8.93 -33.15 -1.83
N HIS A 308 -9.38 -33.22 -3.09
CA HIS A 308 -8.54 -33.73 -4.17
C HIS A 308 -7.35 -32.79 -4.43
N SER A 309 -6.18 -33.40 -4.63
CA SER A 309 -4.97 -32.70 -5.05
C SER A 309 -4.85 -32.72 -6.57
N PHE A 310 -4.39 -31.60 -7.13
CA PHE A 310 -4.14 -31.47 -8.57
C PHE A 310 -2.66 -31.35 -8.88
N ASP A 311 -2.25 -31.92 -9.99
CA ASP A 311 -0.94 -31.70 -10.57
C ASP A 311 -0.93 -30.37 -11.35
N PHE A 312 -0.35 -29.33 -10.76
CA PHE A 312 -0.27 -27.99 -11.34
C PHE A 312 0.70 -27.87 -12.52
N ASN A 313 1.45 -28.91 -12.87
CA ASN A 313 2.25 -28.94 -14.09
C ASN A 313 1.38 -29.23 -15.33
N LYS A 314 0.17 -29.75 -15.16
CA LYS A 314 -0.75 -30.01 -16.27
C LYS A 314 -1.39 -28.72 -16.78
N LYS A 315 -1.30 -28.48 -18.10
CA LYS A 315 -1.85 -27.30 -18.79
C LYS A 315 -3.35 -27.11 -18.55
N GLN A 316 -4.12 -28.21 -18.47
CA GLN A 316 -5.56 -28.15 -18.17
C GLN A 316 -5.83 -27.63 -16.76
N VAL A 317 -5.12 -28.14 -15.75
CA VAL A 317 -5.22 -27.68 -14.35
C VAL A 317 -4.88 -26.19 -14.26
N GLN A 318 -3.81 -25.75 -14.94
CA GLN A 318 -3.43 -24.34 -15.00
C GLN A 318 -4.53 -23.47 -15.63
N THR A 319 -5.15 -23.95 -16.70
CA THR A 319 -6.25 -23.25 -17.41
C THR A 319 -7.48 -23.11 -16.53
N HIS A 320 -7.93 -24.20 -15.91
CA HIS A 320 -9.11 -24.18 -15.04
C HIS A 320 -8.84 -23.39 -13.76
N ARG A 321 -7.66 -23.51 -13.17
CA ARG A 321 -7.22 -22.66 -12.06
C ARG A 321 -7.24 -21.18 -12.44
N ALA A 322 -6.74 -20.80 -13.61
CA ALA A 322 -6.74 -19.41 -14.05
C ALA A 322 -8.16 -18.85 -14.20
N ARG A 323 -9.11 -19.67 -14.70
CA ARG A 323 -10.54 -19.31 -14.78
C ARG A 323 -11.18 -19.21 -13.40
N LEU A 324 -10.94 -20.18 -12.52
CA LEU A 324 -11.42 -20.17 -11.14
C LEU A 324 -10.90 -18.96 -10.35
N ARG A 325 -9.65 -18.54 -10.57
CA ARG A 325 -9.09 -17.34 -9.93
C ARG A 325 -9.80 -16.05 -10.35
N LYS A 326 -10.41 -16.00 -11.54
CA LYS A 326 -11.24 -14.85 -11.95
C LYS A 326 -12.54 -14.74 -11.16
N ILE A 327 -12.98 -15.84 -10.54
CA ILE A 327 -14.19 -15.93 -9.71
C ILE A 327 -13.84 -16.16 -8.22
N GLY A 328 -12.61 -15.84 -7.81
CA GLY A 328 -12.19 -15.89 -6.40
C GLY A 328 -11.76 -17.25 -5.86
N ILE A 329 -11.76 -18.32 -6.67
CA ILE A 329 -11.40 -19.68 -6.22
C ILE A 329 -9.95 -20.03 -6.65
N ASP A 330 -9.07 -20.35 -5.69
CA ASP A 330 -7.72 -20.85 -5.98
C ASP A 330 -7.50 -22.28 -5.48
N ILE A 331 -7.71 -23.24 -6.40
CA ILE A 331 -7.57 -24.68 -6.13
C ILE A 331 -6.13 -25.12 -5.79
N ALA A 332 -5.14 -24.24 -5.86
CA ALA A 332 -3.77 -24.53 -5.41
C ALA A 332 -3.53 -24.29 -3.92
N GLN A 333 -4.46 -23.65 -3.23
CA GLN A 333 -4.41 -23.51 -1.77
C GLN A 333 -5.02 -24.75 -1.12
N ARG A 334 -4.71 -25.03 0.15
CA ARG A 334 -5.48 -26.03 0.90
C ARG A 334 -6.93 -25.54 1.03
N CYS A 335 -7.89 -26.38 0.66
CA CYS A 335 -9.29 -26.13 0.95
C CYS A 335 -9.45 -26.00 2.47
N ASN A 336 -9.75 -24.80 2.95
CA ASN A 336 -10.03 -24.57 4.35
C ASN A 336 -11.55 -24.54 4.51
N ILE A 337 -12.16 -25.69 4.77
CA ILE A 337 -13.61 -25.85 4.93
C ILE A 337 -14.14 -24.98 6.10
N ALA A 338 -13.29 -24.65 7.09
CA ALA A 338 -13.66 -23.73 8.16
C ALA A 338 -13.73 -22.25 7.70
N LYS A 339 -13.03 -21.88 6.61
CA LYS A 339 -13.15 -20.58 5.94
C LYS A 339 -14.12 -20.60 4.74
N PHE A 340 -14.29 -21.76 4.12
CA PHE A 340 -15.16 -22.01 2.98
C PHE A 340 -16.39 -22.76 3.49
N SER A 341 -17.28 -22.03 4.14
CA SER A 341 -18.42 -22.62 4.83
C SER A 341 -19.52 -23.00 3.82
N PRO A 342 -19.90 -24.28 3.66
CA PRO A 342 -21.21 -24.64 3.10
C PRO A 342 -22.24 -24.51 4.23
N VAL A 343 -22.32 -23.31 4.82
CA VAL A 343 -23.41 -22.95 5.72
C VAL A 343 -24.42 -22.24 4.85
N ILE A 344 -25.57 -22.88 4.66
CA ILE A 344 -26.79 -22.20 4.22
C ILE A 344 -26.95 -21.00 5.15
N VAL A 345 -26.64 -19.82 4.64
CA VAL A 345 -26.64 -18.57 5.39
C VAL A 345 -28.10 -18.23 5.67
N ARG A 346 -28.61 -18.69 6.83
CA ARG A 346 -29.96 -18.39 7.31
C ARG A 346 -30.20 -16.91 7.62
N ASN A 347 -29.15 -16.08 7.62
CA ASN A 347 -29.27 -14.62 7.69
C ASN A 347 -28.12 -13.96 6.93
N LYS A 348 -28.40 -13.55 5.69
CA LYS A 348 -27.49 -12.78 4.87
C LYS A 348 -27.48 -11.35 5.40
N ARG A 349 -26.58 -11.01 6.34
CA ARG A 349 -26.21 -9.60 6.53
C ARG A 349 -25.29 -9.26 5.37
N ASP A 350 -25.85 -8.70 4.31
CA ASP A 350 -25.06 -8.16 3.22
C ASP A 350 -24.19 -7.02 3.77
N VAL A 351 -22.86 -7.22 3.73
CA VAL A 351 -21.91 -6.17 4.08
C VAL A 351 -21.91 -5.17 2.93
N VAL A 352 -22.55 -4.01 3.13
CA VAL A 352 -22.59 -2.95 2.12
C VAL A 352 -21.27 -2.19 2.17
N VAL A 353 -20.44 -2.37 1.14
CA VAL A 353 -19.18 -1.65 1.00
C VAL A 353 -19.40 -0.33 0.27
N SER A 354 -18.97 0.76 0.89
CA SER A 354 -19.05 2.11 0.30
C SER A 354 -17.76 2.91 0.50
N ASP A 355 -17.63 4.02 -0.23
CA ASP A 355 -16.51 4.94 -0.03
C ASP A 355 -16.65 5.68 1.30
N CYS A 356 -15.52 5.81 2.01
CA CYS A 356 -15.47 6.53 3.28
C CYS A 356 -15.66 8.04 3.04
N LYS A 357 -16.70 8.61 3.65
CA LYS A 357 -17.00 10.05 3.58
C LYS A 357 -16.11 10.84 4.54
N ILE A 358 -15.80 12.09 4.23
CA ILE A 358 -15.05 12.97 5.14
C ILE A 358 -16.08 13.66 6.05
N PRO A 359 -16.02 13.51 7.39
CA PRO A 359 -16.96 14.19 8.27
C PRO A 359 -16.64 15.68 8.38
N ASP A 360 -17.65 16.53 8.61
CA ASP A 360 -17.50 17.99 8.57
C ASP A 360 -16.55 18.54 9.63
N TRP A 361 -16.45 17.87 10.78
CA TRP A 361 -15.56 18.23 11.87
C TRP A 361 -14.09 17.82 11.61
N TYR A 362 -13.80 17.10 10.52
CA TYR A 362 -12.47 16.56 10.26
C TYR A 362 -11.44 17.65 9.94
N TYR A 363 -10.29 17.61 10.61
CA TYR A 363 -9.21 18.56 10.38
C TYR A 363 -8.46 18.23 9.09
N LYS A 364 -8.78 18.94 8.00
CA LYS A 364 -8.15 18.79 6.68
C LYS A 364 -6.78 19.46 6.65
N ALA A 365 -5.84 18.88 5.90
CA ALA A 365 -4.55 19.52 5.63
C ALA A 365 -4.75 20.89 4.97
N SER A 366 -3.87 21.86 5.24
CA SER A 366 -3.87 23.20 4.63
C SER A 366 -3.95 23.13 3.09
N HIS A 367 -3.21 22.20 2.48
CA HIS A 367 -3.20 21.95 1.03
C HIS A 367 -4.46 21.23 0.48
N LEU A 368 -5.39 20.80 1.34
CA LEU A 368 -6.69 20.23 0.96
C LEU A 368 -7.84 21.25 1.10
N LYS A 369 -7.56 22.51 1.43
CA LYS A 369 -8.58 23.55 1.61
C LYS A 369 -9.15 24.12 0.30
N VAL A 370 -8.69 23.66 -0.86
CA VAL A 370 -9.12 24.12 -2.20
C VAL A 370 -9.60 22.96 -3.09
N ALA A 371 -10.14 21.88 -2.50
CA ALA A 371 -10.69 20.75 -3.25
C ALA A 371 -12.18 20.54 -2.99
#